data_AF-A0A8S3XQ04-F1
#
_entry.id   AF-A0A8S3XQ04-F1
#
_cell.length_a   1.000
_cell.length_b   1.000
_cell.length_c   1.000
_cell.angle_alpha   90.00
_cell.angle_beta   90.00
_cell.angle_gamma   90.00
#
_symmetry.space_group_name_H-M   'P 1'
#
loop_
_entity.id
_entity.type
_entity.pdbx_description
1 polymer ?
#
loop_
_entity_poly.entity_id
_entity_poly.type
_entity_poly.pdbx_seq_one_letter_code
_entity_poly.pdbx_strand_id
1 'polypeptide(L)'
;MSAGSSRTQQAAPAAGGVRRMPWTRDMNANALRAHYRAKGEETAGIAYLARMHCFFDELEPSNPVTEQNLAERVRYIMRSKIFDDAELERLRREAFPHRMNWLRLGMRLLWRQTSCHA
;
A
#
# COMPACT_ATOMS: atom_id res chain seq x y z
N MET A 1 -47.14 39.76 -12.25
CA MET A 1 -46.88 38.32 -12.41
C MET A 1 -45.46 38.19 -12.94
N SER A 2 -44.49 37.86 -12.07
CA SER A 2 -43.06 37.88 -12.42
C SER A 2 -42.64 36.57 -13.07
N ALA A 3 -42.08 36.64 -14.28
CA ALA A 3 -41.51 35.49 -14.97
C ALA A 3 -40.17 35.10 -14.33
N GLY A 4 -40.14 33.95 -13.67
CA GLY A 4 -38.93 33.36 -13.10
C GLY A 4 -38.04 32.80 -14.21
N SER A 5 -36.89 33.44 -14.43
CA SER A 5 -35.80 32.88 -15.25
C SER A 5 -35.08 31.80 -14.46
N SER A 6 -35.36 30.53 -14.77
CA SER A 6 -34.58 29.40 -14.26
C SER A 6 -33.21 29.38 -14.95
N ARG A 7 -32.19 29.88 -14.26
CA ARG A 7 -30.79 29.79 -14.69
C ARG A 7 -30.34 28.32 -14.58
N THR A 8 -30.23 27.64 -15.71
CA THR A 8 -29.53 26.34 -15.82
C THR A 8 -28.05 26.58 -15.49
N GLN A 9 -27.67 26.37 -14.23
CA GLN A 9 -26.26 26.28 -13.84
C GLN A 9 -25.74 24.94 -14.35
N GLN A 10 -25.19 24.91 -15.57
CA GLN A 10 -24.28 23.84 -15.98
C GLN A 10 -23.04 23.93 -15.10
N ALA A 11 -22.97 23.08 -14.08
CA ALA A 11 -21.75 22.87 -13.32
C ALA A 11 -20.68 22.32 -14.26
N ALA A 12 -19.62 23.09 -14.47
CA ALA A 12 -18.43 22.60 -15.16
C ALA A 12 -17.89 21.35 -14.43
N PRO A 13 -17.41 20.30 -15.14
CA PRO A 13 -16.77 19.18 -14.48
C PRO A 13 -15.54 19.71 -13.73
N ALA A 14 -15.42 19.36 -12.45
CA ALA A 14 -14.28 19.74 -11.64
C ALA A 14 -12.98 19.22 -12.30
N ALA A 15 -12.27 20.11 -12.98
CA ALA A 15 -10.96 19.86 -13.55
C ALA A 15 -9.96 19.75 -12.39
N GLY A 16 -9.68 18.53 -11.94
CA GLY A 16 -8.73 18.33 -10.85
C GLY A 16 -8.79 16.97 -10.15
N GLY A 17 -9.35 15.94 -10.79
CA GLY A 17 -9.24 14.59 -10.26
C GLY A 17 -7.79 14.13 -10.32
N VAL A 18 -7.06 14.22 -9.20
CA VAL A 18 -5.78 13.53 -9.03
C VAL A 18 -6.03 12.08 -9.42
N ARG A 19 -5.44 11.64 -10.52
CA ARG A 19 -5.61 10.29 -11.04
C ARG A 19 -5.08 9.35 -9.96
N ARG A 20 -6.01 8.71 -9.22
CA ARG A 20 -5.65 7.70 -8.22
C ARG A 20 -4.83 6.64 -8.94
N MET A 21 -3.59 6.46 -8.51
CA MET A 21 -2.72 5.45 -9.06
C MET A 21 -3.41 4.08 -8.89
N PRO A 22 -3.58 3.31 -9.97
CA PRO A 22 -4.27 2.04 -9.88
C PRO A 22 -3.40 1.03 -9.13
N TRP A 23 -3.92 0.49 -8.02
CA TRP A 23 -3.26 -0.58 -7.28
C TRP A 23 -3.30 -1.88 -8.09
N THR A 24 -2.15 -2.30 -8.58
CA THR A 24 -2.01 -3.58 -9.28
C THR A 24 -2.14 -4.76 -8.31
N ARG A 25 -2.36 -5.97 -8.86
CA ARG A 25 -2.38 -7.19 -8.04
C ARG A 25 -1.04 -7.42 -7.34
N ASP A 26 0.08 -7.16 -8.01
CA ASP A 26 1.42 -7.34 -7.44
C ASP A 26 1.70 -6.33 -6.32
N MET A 27 1.31 -5.08 -6.48
CA MET A 27 1.37 -4.09 -5.40
C MET A 27 0.53 -4.50 -4.20
N ASN A 28 -0.65 -5.08 -4.42
CA ASN A 28 -1.49 -5.60 -3.34
C ASN A 28 -0.81 -6.78 -2.62
N ALA A 29 -0.12 -7.65 -3.36
CA ALA A 29 0.68 -8.72 -2.78
C ALA A 29 1.85 -8.17 -1.96
N ASN A 30 2.57 -7.16 -2.46
CA ASN A 30 3.64 -6.48 -1.74
C ASN A 30 3.14 -5.75 -0.48
N ALA A 31 1.96 -5.13 -0.52
CA ALA A 31 1.31 -4.55 0.65
C ALA A 31 1.00 -5.61 1.72
N LEU A 32 0.57 -6.81 1.33
CA LEU A 32 0.36 -7.92 2.26
C LEU A 32 1.67 -8.50 2.80
N ARG A 33 2.72 -8.64 1.98
CA ARG A 33 4.06 -9.06 2.45
C ARG A 33 4.59 -8.09 3.52
N ALA A 34 4.50 -6.79 3.26
CA ALA A 34 4.87 -5.75 4.21
C ALA A 34 4.03 -5.80 5.50
N HIS A 35 2.72 -6.02 5.39
CA HIS A 35 1.81 -6.22 6.52
C HIS A 35 2.23 -7.40 7.41
N TYR A 36 2.47 -8.57 6.82
CA TYR A 36 2.83 -9.78 7.57
C TYR A 36 4.21 -9.64 8.21
N ARG A 37 5.18 -9.08 7.49
CA ARG A 37 6.52 -8.81 8.03
C ARG A 37 6.46 -7.84 9.22
N ALA A 38 5.70 -6.75 9.10
CA ALA A 38 5.51 -5.78 10.19
C ALA A 38 4.77 -6.34 11.40
N LYS A 39 3.90 -7.36 11.21
CA LYS A 39 3.19 -8.06 12.29
C LYS A 39 4.01 -9.13 13.01
N GLY A 40 4.99 -9.72 12.34
CA GLY A 40 5.84 -10.75 12.96
C GLY A 40 6.89 -10.19 13.92
N GLU A 41 7.14 -8.89 13.86
CA GLU A 41 7.95 -8.16 14.85
C GLU A 41 7.07 -7.83 16.07
N GLU A 42 7.44 -8.28 17.26
CA GLU A 42 6.64 -8.31 18.51
C GLU A 42 6.10 -6.95 19.03
N THR A 43 6.42 -5.82 18.39
CA THR A 43 5.99 -4.50 18.88
C THR A 43 4.66 -4.06 18.24
N ALA A 44 3.53 -4.24 18.93
CA ALA A 44 2.28 -3.59 18.54
C ALA A 44 2.30 -2.08 18.90
N GLY A 45 2.04 -1.18 17.94
CA GLY A 45 1.97 0.27 18.21
C GLY A 45 2.10 1.16 16.96
N ILE A 46 2.24 2.48 17.15
CA ILE A 46 2.44 3.49 16.09
C ILE A 46 3.60 3.10 15.15
N ALA A 47 4.63 2.42 15.67
CA ALA A 47 5.74 1.86 14.90
C ALA A 47 5.33 0.79 13.87
N TYR A 48 4.15 0.14 14.01
CA TYR A 48 3.69 -0.86 13.05
C TYR A 48 3.42 -0.25 11.67
N LEU A 49 2.78 0.92 11.60
CA LEU A 49 2.47 1.57 10.31
C LEU A 49 3.74 2.07 9.62
N ALA A 50 4.63 2.71 10.37
CA ALA A 50 5.94 3.14 9.88
C ALA A 50 6.78 1.97 9.38
N ARG A 51 6.84 0.85 10.12
CA ARG A 51 7.58 -0.35 9.66
C ARG A 51 6.94 -1.02 8.46
N MET A 52 5.62 -1.15 8.44
CA MET A 52 4.91 -1.67 7.28
C MET A 52 5.19 -0.82 6.05
N HIS A 53 5.23 0.50 6.20
CA HIS A 53 5.59 1.41 5.12
C HIS A 53 7.05 1.24 4.68
N CYS A 54 8.01 1.16 5.61
CA CYS A 54 9.40 0.86 5.28
C CYS A 54 9.54 -0.44 4.46
N PHE A 55 8.88 -1.52 4.88
CA PHE A 55 8.92 -2.77 4.12
C PHE A 55 8.22 -2.70 2.76
N PHE A 56 7.21 -1.84 2.62
CA PHE A 56 6.57 -1.62 1.33
C PHE A 56 7.45 -0.80 0.39
N ASP A 57 8.11 0.24 0.89
CA ASP A 57 9.05 1.07 0.13
C ASP A 57 10.26 0.23 -0.36
N GLU A 58 10.72 -0.74 0.43
CA GLU A 58 11.72 -1.73 -0.01
C GLU A 58 11.26 -2.57 -1.23
N LEU A 59 9.98 -2.88 -1.32
CA LEU A 59 9.41 -3.72 -2.38
C LEU A 59 8.93 -2.91 -3.60
N GLU A 60 8.53 -1.66 -3.38
CA GLU A 60 7.88 -0.76 -4.35
C GLU A 60 8.47 0.66 -4.30
N PRO A 61 9.80 0.85 -4.47
CA PRO A 61 10.47 2.14 -4.23
C PRO A 61 10.07 3.25 -5.20
N SER A 62 9.44 2.91 -6.33
CA SER A 62 8.94 3.88 -7.32
C SER A 62 7.55 4.42 -6.99
N ASN A 63 6.87 3.90 -5.97
CA ASN A 63 5.46 4.13 -5.72
C ASN A 63 5.26 4.96 -4.45
N PRO A 64 5.07 6.28 -4.57
CA PRO A 64 4.91 7.13 -3.40
C PRO A 64 3.52 6.91 -2.78
N VAL A 65 3.46 6.03 -1.78
CA VAL A 65 2.28 5.83 -0.94
C VAL A 65 2.55 6.35 0.46
N THR A 66 1.53 6.88 1.12
CA THR A 66 1.62 7.22 2.55
C THR A 66 1.36 5.99 3.40
N GLU A 67 1.82 6.00 4.66
CA GLU A 67 1.48 4.96 5.65
C GLU A 67 -0.02 4.71 5.74
N GLN A 68 -0.80 5.80 5.72
CA GLN A 68 -2.25 5.75 5.81
C GLN A 68 -2.89 5.10 4.58
N ASN A 69 -2.44 5.45 3.36
CA ASN A 69 -2.96 4.81 2.15
C ASN A 69 -2.65 3.31 2.13
N LEU A 70 -1.45 2.93 2.58
CA LEU A 70 -1.06 1.53 2.69
C LEU A 70 -1.93 0.78 3.69
N ALA A 71 -2.20 1.36 4.86
CA ALA A 71 -3.07 0.78 5.87
C ALA A 71 -4.51 0.59 5.37
N GLU A 72 -5.07 1.63 4.74
CA GLU A 72 -6.39 1.57 4.12
C GLU A 72 -6.46 0.51 3.02
N ARG A 73 -5.38 0.39 2.24
CA ARG A 73 -5.31 -0.61 1.19
C ARG A 73 -5.30 -2.03 1.73
N VAL A 74 -4.50 -2.31 2.76
CA VAL A 74 -4.49 -3.62 3.42
C VAL A 74 -5.88 -3.95 3.97
N ARG A 75 -6.56 -3.00 4.64
CA ARG A 75 -7.95 -3.20 5.11
C ARG A 75 -8.93 -3.47 3.97
N TYR A 76 -8.73 -2.84 2.82
CA TYR A 76 -9.54 -3.11 1.62
C TYR A 76 -9.27 -4.52 1.09
N ILE A 77 -8.01 -4.93 0.93
CA ILE A 77 -7.63 -6.26 0.44
C ILE A 77 -8.22 -7.36 1.33
N MET A 78 -8.06 -7.25 2.66
CA MET A 78 -8.58 -8.24 3.61
C MET A 78 -10.10 -8.38 3.57
N ARG A 79 -10.84 -7.31 3.23
CA ARG A 79 -12.31 -7.35 3.13
C ARG A 79 -12.82 -7.80 1.75
N SER A 80 -12.05 -7.54 0.70
CA SER A 80 -12.49 -7.72 -0.69
C SER A 80 -12.20 -9.10 -1.28
N LYS A 81 -11.50 -9.99 -0.55
CA LYS A 81 -11.16 -11.35 -0.99
C LYS A 81 -10.45 -11.38 -2.35
N ILE A 82 -9.59 -10.38 -2.61
CA ILE A 82 -8.78 -10.31 -3.84
C ILE A 82 -7.83 -11.50 -3.96
N PHE A 83 -7.39 -12.01 -2.80
CA PHE A 83 -6.58 -13.22 -2.68
C PHE A 83 -7.41 -14.27 -1.93
N ASP A 84 -7.32 -15.52 -2.37
CA ASP A 84 -7.86 -16.64 -1.63
C ASP A 84 -6.98 -17.02 -0.43
N ASP A 85 -7.47 -17.91 0.43
CA ASP A 85 -6.75 -18.29 1.66
C ASP A 85 -5.39 -18.95 1.38
N ALA A 86 -5.25 -19.68 0.26
CA ALA A 86 -4.00 -20.31 -0.12
C ALA A 86 -2.97 -19.27 -0.58
N GLU A 87 -3.41 -18.25 -1.32
CA GLU A 87 -2.60 -17.10 -1.71
C GLU A 87 -2.19 -16.27 -0.50
N LEU A 88 -3.10 -16.02 0.46
CA LEU A 88 -2.79 -15.32 1.70
C LEU A 88 -1.71 -16.06 2.51
N GLU A 89 -1.83 -17.37 2.65
CA GLU A 89 -0.84 -18.19 3.36
C GLU A 89 0.50 -18.26 2.61
N ARG A 90 0.47 -18.28 1.27
CA ARG A 90 1.71 -18.14 0.47
C ARG A 90 2.38 -16.80 0.72
N LEU A 91 1.65 -15.69 0.64
CA LEU A 91 2.17 -14.34 0.88
C LEU A 91 2.70 -14.16 2.31
N ARG A 92 2.04 -14.79 3.29
CA ARG A 92 2.50 -14.82 4.67
C ARG A 92 3.86 -15.52 4.80
N ARG A 93 4.02 -16.70 4.18
CA ARG A 93 5.30 -17.43 4.18
C ARG A 93 6.42 -16.66 3.47
N GLU A 94 6.10 -16.00 2.36
CA GLU A 94 7.05 -15.15 1.63
C GLU A 94 7.51 -13.92 2.42
N ALA A 95 6.70 -13.43 3.37
CA ALA A 95 7.05 -12.30 4.24
C ALA A 95 8.12 -12.64 5.28
N PHE A 96 8.34 -13.93 5.55
CA PHE A 96 9.34 -14.46 6.48
C PHE A 96 10.34 -15.37 5.77
N PRO A 97 11.10 -14.90 4.77
CA PRO A 97 12.15 -15.71 4.21
C PRO A 97 13.25 -15.84 5.26
N HIS A 98 13.45 -17.06 5.75
CA HIS A 98 14.65 -17.48 6.47
C HIS A 98 15.84 -16.85 5.75
N ARG A 99 16.49 -15.86 6.40
CA ARG A 99 17.62 -15.05 5.89
C ARG A 99 17.89 -15.21 4.39
N MET A 100 17.46 -14.21 3.61
CA MET A 100 18.19 -13.80 2.40
C MET A 100 18.12 -14.76 1.20
N ASN A 101 17.28 -14.43 0.20
CA ASN A 101 17.64 -14.71 -1.18
C ASN A 101 17.13 -13.62 -2.13
N TRP A 102 17.76 -12.45 -2.06
CA TRP A 102 17.54 -11.29 -2.94
C TRP A 102 18.07 -11.50 -4.38
N LEU A 103 18.49 -12.71 -4.74
CA LEU A 103 19.05 -13.02 -6.06
C LEU A 103 17.99 -13.17 -7.18
N ARG A 104 16.69 -13.15 -6.86
CA ARG A 104 15.61 -13.19 -7.87
C ARG A 104 15.06 -11.82 -8.30
N LEU A 105 15.48 -10.71 -7.66
CA LEU A 105 14.96 -9.37 -7.92
C LEU A 105 16.03 -8.34 -8.33
N GLY A 106 17.18 -8.78 -8.84
CA GLY A 106 18.10 -7.94 -9.62
C GLY A 106 18.44 -6.59 -9.00
N MET A 107 19.33 -6.57 -8.00
CA MET A 107 20.10 -5.43 -7.46
C MET A 107 19.62 -4.00 -7.77
N ARG A 108 19.31 -3.25 -6.70
CA ARG A 108 19.66 -1.83 -6.43
C ARG A 108 18.98 -1.49 -5.10
N LEU A 109 19.59 -0.99 -4.04
CA LEU A 109 20.87 -0.38 -3.78
C LEU A 109 21.16 -0.58 -2.28
N LEU A 110 22.44 -0.54 -1.94
CA LEU A 110 23.02 -0.26 -0.62
C LEU A 110 22.01 0.08 0.50
N TRP A 111 21.93 -0.83 1.47
CA TRP A 111 21.63 -0.60 2.88
C TRP A 111 21.19 0.84 3.22
N ARG A 112 19.88 1.09 3.22
CA ARG A 112 19.29 2.29 3.83
C ARG A 112 18.71 1.97 5.19
N GLN A 113 19.53 1.38 6.05
CA GLN A 113 19.22 1.19 7.45
C GLN A 113 19.52 2.47 8.22
N THR A 114 18.79 3.57 7.96
CA THR A 114 18.86 4.80 8.77
C THR A 114 17.60 5.67 8.78
N SER A 115 16.43 5.22 8.27
CA SER A 115 15.25 6.12 8.21
C SER A 115 13.96 5.62 8.85
N CYS A 116 13.93 4.41 9.43
CA CYS A 116 12.78 3.94 10.21
C CYS A 116 12.97 4.25 11.71
N HIS A 117 13.38 5.47 12.06
CA HIS A 117 13.41 5.97 13.43
C HIS A 117 12.70 7.33 13.48
N ALA A 118 11.49 7.30 14.02
CA ALA A 118 10.88 8.39 14.79
C ALA A 118 10.20 7.75 16.00
#